data_AF-A0A2J8AKC1-F1
#
_entry.id   AF-A0A2J8AKC1-F1
#
_cell.length_a   1.000
_cell.length_b   1.000
_cell.length_c   1.000
_cell.angle_alpha   90.00
_cell.angle_beta   90.00
_cell.angle_gamma   90.00
#
_symmetry.space_group_name_H-M   'P 1'
#
loop_
_entity.id
_entity.type
_entity.pdbx_description
1 polymer ?
#
loop_
_entity_poly.entity_id
_entity_poly.type
_entity_poly.pdbx_seq_one_letter_code
_entity_poly.pdbx_strand_id
1 'polypeptide(L)'
;MASPHPAPPETADVLVLGAGIAGLSAAASLRSAGMRVVVLEARHRIGGRLHTVPIGVSTPTNPGAPYAVDMGGAWVHGIGGANAPNHLYALASQLGLGCCVTDYTDSVIYAAQGRLTDGAVADIEQLYHGFEQHLHSLLHAPDPRLALMPIQAAMEAYSRERRLTPAQHSNLAFAVSNHMEHYWAGEARFMGVAALEEDVLPGGDVVLAAGYGGIVRQLAAGLDVRMRHEVLAVQYDAPPGAGAGGVTVTARIAAPAAEGVGPAAEGGGGGAVRQFRARAVVVTLPLGVLRSGAVAFSPPLELADPRKAAAIGRLGVAVYNKTTRGFYHSACARADHSPPKGES
;
A
#
# COMPACT_ATOMS: atom_id res chain seq x y z
N MET A 1 -10.73 48.78 11.38
CA MET A 1 -11.33 47.47 11.05
C MET A 1 -10.57 46.43 11.87
N ALA A 2 -11.23 45.73 12.79
CA ALA A 2 -10.59 44.69 13.59
C ALA A 2 -10.25 43.51 12.68
N SER A 3 -9.00 43.05 12.69
CA SER A 3 -8.59 41.81 12.02
C SER A 3 -9.49 40.66 12.49
N PRO A 4 -9.96 39.78 11.58
CA PRO A 4 -10.80 38.66 11.99
C PRO A 4 -10.03 37.80 13.00
N HIS A 5 -10.57 37.67 14.20
CA HIS A 5 -9.99 36.81 15.23
C HIS A 5 -10.04 35.37 14.70
N PRO A 6 -8.92 34.62 14.69
CA PRO A 6 -8.94 33.25 14.20
C PRO A 6 -9.94 32.43 15.04
N ALA A 7 -10.72 31.58 14.37
CA ALA A 7 -11.66 30.70 15.06
C ALA A 7 -10.92 29.89 16.14
N PRO A 8 -11.51 29.69 17.33
CA PRO A 8 -10.87 28.92 18.38
C PRO A 8 -10.56 27.49 17.91
N PRO A 9 -9.46 26.87 18.37
CA PRO A 9 -9.09 25.52 17.95
C PRO A 9 -10.16 24.50 18.34
N GLU A 10 -10.47 23.57 17.43
CA GLU A 10 -11.30 22.40 17.75
C GLU A 10 -10.52 21.46 18.69
N THR A 11 -11.19 20.75 19.61
CA THR A 11 -10.50 19.96 20.65
C THR A 11 -10.86 18.47 20.62
N ALA A 12 -9.85 17.63 20.75
CA ALA A 12 -9.97 16.17 20.88
C ALA A 12 -9.03 15.66 21.99
N ASP A 13 -9.16 14.40 22.40
CA ASP A 13 -8.20 13.79 23.30
C ASP A 13 -6.96 13.35 22.51
N VAL A 14 -7.17 12.76 21.33
CA VAL A 14 -6.12 12.33 20.41
C VAL A 14 -6.47 12.71 18.96
N LEU A 15 -5.49 13.23 18.23
CA LEU A 15 -5.57 13.42 16.78
C LEU A 15 -4.87 12.28 16.05
N VAL A 16 -5.44 11.82 14.94
CA VAL A 16 -4.81 10.84 14.05
C VAL A 16 -4.64 11.44 12.67
N LEU A 17 -3.41 11.43 12.15
CA LEU A 17 -3.10 12.04 10.84
C LEU A 17 -3.05 10.94 9.77
N GLY A 18 -4.08 10.90 8.92
CA GLY A 18 -4.29 9.94 7.85
C GLY A 18 -5.37 8.90 8.17
N ALA A 19 -6.33 8.72 7.25
CA ALA A 19 -7.36 7.70 7.31
C ALA A 19 -7.00 6.47 6.44
N GLY A 20 -5.72 6.10 6.40
CA GLY A 20 -5.26 4.80 5.92
C GLY A 20 -5.52 3.70 6.96
N ILE A 21 -5.25 2.44 6.61
CA ILE A 21 -5.51 1.30 7.52
C ILE A 21 -4.86 1.46 8.89
N ALA A 22 -3.62 1.95 8.96
CA ALA A 22 -2.93 2.19 10.23
C ALA A 22 -3.65 3.25 11.10
N GLY A 23 -4.05 4.37 10.49
CA GLY A 23 -4.74 5.45 11.21
C GLY A 23 -6.14 5.05 11.64
N LEU A 24 -6.90 4.37 10.77
CA LEU A 24 -8.23 3.87 11.12
C LEU A 24 -8.19 2.83 12.24
N SER A 25 -7.24 1.88 12.19
CA SER A 25 -7.05 0.90 13.25
C SER A 25 -6.64 1.55 14.57
N ALA A 26 -5.71 2.51 14.55
CA ALA A 26 -5.31 3.25 15.75
C ALA A 26 -6.49 4.03 16.34
N ALA A 27 -7.25 4.73 15.51
CA ALA A 27 -8.43 5.48 15.94
C ALA A 27 -9.53 4.57 16.50
N ALA A 28 -9.78 3.41 15.90
CA ALA A 28 -10.73 2.42 16.40
C ALA A 28 -10.32 1.90 17.78
N SER A 29 -9.05 1.56 17.99
CA SER A 29 -8.53 1.13 19.30
C SER A 29 -8.63 2.22 20.36
N LEU A 30 -8.22 3.44 20.04
CA LEU A 30 -8.28 4.59 20.96
C LEU A 30 -9.72 4.97 21.31
N ARG A 31 -10.65 4.95 20.35
CA ARG A 31 -12.08 5.15 20.60
C ARG A 31 -12.65 4.05 21.50
N SER A 32 -12.27 2.79 21.27
CA SER A 32 -12.70 1.66 22.10
C SER A 32 -12.20 1.77 23.54
N ALA A 33 -11.09 2.49 23.76
CA ALA A 33 -10.59 2.88 25.08
C ALA A 33 -11.28 4.12 25.68
N GLY A 34 -12.36 4.62 25.06
CA GLY A 34 -13.17 5.74 25.56
C GLY A 34 -12.63 7.14 25.24
N MET A 35 -11.62 7.26 24.38
CA MET A 35 -11.04 8.56 24.01
C MET A 35 -11.84 9.23 22.88
N ARG A 36 -11.95 10.56 22.91
CA ARG A 36 -12.44 11.35 21.78
C ARG A 36 -11.34 11.50 20.74
N VAL A 37 -11.52 10.82 19.61
CA VAL A 37 -10.53 10.77 18.52
C VAL A 37 -11.06 11.48 17.28
N VAL A 38 -10.24 12.35 16.69
CA VAL A 38 -10.50 12.96 15.38
C VAL A 38 -9.42 12.52 14.40
N VAL A 39 -9.83 11.97 13.25
CA VAL A 39 -8.94 11.55 12.16
C VAL A 39 -8.96 12.61 11.07
N LEU A 40 -7.79 13.15 10.71
CA LEU A 40 -7.64 14.13 9.62
C LEU A 40 -7.10 13.43 8.38
N GLU A 41 -7.83 13.49 7.27
CA GLU A 41 -7.46 12.87 5.99
C GLU A 41 -7.38 13.93 4.90
N ALA A 42 -6.23 14.03 4.23
CA ALA A 42 -6.01 15.02 3.18
C ALA A 42 -6.89 14.77 1.94
N ARG A 43 -7.17 13.50 1.63
CA ARG A 43 -7.97 13.10 0.49
C ARG A 43 -9.46 13.25 0.75
N HIS A 44 -10.22 13.17 -0.33
CA HIS A 44 -11.67 13.09 -0.32
C HIS A 44 -12.20 11.67 -0.07
N ARG A 45 -11.31 10.73 0.29
CA ARG A 45 -11.62 9.31 0.53
C ARG A 45 -10.76 8.77 1.66
N ILE A 46 -11.28 7.75 2.34
CA ILE A 46 -10.54 6.92 3.29
C ILE A 46 -9.75 5.80 2.58
N GLY A 47 -8.97 5.04 3.35
CA GLY A 47 -8.25 3.84 2.91
C GLY A 47 -6.79 4.07 2.55
N GLY A 48 -6.39 5.30 2.24
CA GLY A 48 -5.00 5.64 1.90
C GLY A 48 -4.50 4.82 0.71
N ARG A 49 -3.52 3.93 0.97
CA ARG A 49 -2.92 3.00 0.00
C ARG A 49 -3.73 1.71 -0.23
N LEU A 50 -4.84 1.52 0.49
CA LEU A 50 -5.87 0.55 0.13
C LEU A 50 -6.96 1.30 -0.64
N HIS A 51 -6.93 1.17 -1.97
CA HIS A 51 -7.83 1.92 -2.84
C HIS A 51 -8.52 1.00 -3.83
N THR A 52 -9.74 0.62 -3.49
CA THR A 52 -10.64 -0.10 -4.39
C THR A 52 -11.38 0.89 -5.27
N VAL A 53 -11.41 0.64 -6.58
CA VAL A 53 -12.18 1.41 -7.57
C VAL A 53 -13.21 0.53 -8.25
N PRO A 54 -14.41 1.06 -8.55
CA PRO A 54 -15.39 0.36 -9.37
C PRO A 54 -15.00 0.42 -10.85
N ILE A 55 -15.06 -0.70 -11.56
CA ILE A 55 -14.86 -0.77 -13.01
C ILE A 55 -16.02 -1.53 -13.66
N GLY A 56 -16.59 -0.95 -14.72
CA GLY A 56 -17.73 -1.52 -15.42
C GLY A 56 -19.06 -1.16 -14.77
N VAL A 57 -20.13 -1.81 -15.22
CA VAL A 57 -21.51 -1.55 -14.77
C VAL A 57 -22.28 -2.83 -14.41
N SER A 58 -21.72 -4.00 -14.69
CA SER A 58 -22.35 -5.28 -14.43
C SER A 58 -21.28 -6.37 -14.38
N THR A 59 -21.40 -7.30 -13.44
CA THR A 59 -20.61 -8.55 -13.43
C THR A 59 -21.53 -9.74 -13.75
N PRO A 60 -21.01 -10.89 -14.21
CA PRO A 60 -21.80 -12.10 -14.42
C PRO A 60 -22.50 -12.59 -13.14
N THR A 61 -21.88 -12.36 -11.98
CA THR A 61 -22.36 -12.81 -10.67
C THR A 61 -23.22 -11.76 -9.95
N ASN A 62 -23.19 -10.49 -10.39
CA ASN A 62 -23.96 -9.40 -9.82
C ASN A 62 -24.41 -8.41 -10.92
N PRO A 63 -25.56 -8.69 -11.56
CA PRO A 63 -26.12 -7.81 -12.59
C PRO A 63 -26.36 -6.39 -12.06
N GLY A 64 -25.84 -5.39 -12.76
CA GLY A 64 -25.98 -3.97 -12.37
C GLY A 64 -24.97 -3.47 -11.32
N ALA A 65 -24.00 -4.29 -10.90
CA ALA A 65 -22.91 -3.86 -10.05
C ALA A 65 -21.55 -3.86 -10.78
N PRO A 66 -20.66 -2.87 -10.52
CA PRO A 66 -19.32 -2.85 -11.09
C PRO A 66 -18.41 -3.93 -10.46
N TYR A 67 -17.32 -4.28 -11.16
CA TYR A 67 -16.21 -5.00 -10.54
C TYR A 67 -15.49 -4.10 -9.53
N ALA A 68 -15.11 -4.67 -8.39
CA ALA A 68 -14.21 -4.02 -7.45
C ALA A 68 -12.76 -4.35 -7.84
N VAL A 69 -11.93 -3.32 -8.05
CA VAL A 69 -10.51 -3.52 -8.40
C VAL A 69 -9.63 -2.72 -7.46
N ASP A 70 -8.68 -3.39 -6.81
CA ASP A 70 -7.73 -2.73 -5.92
C ASP A 70 -6.54 -2.13 -6.68
N MET A 71 -6.54 -0.80 -6.77
CA MET A 71 -5.45 0.03 -7.29
C MET A 71 -4.28 0.18 -6.29
N GLY A 72 -4.47 -0.30 -5.06
CA GLY A 72 -3.50 -0.28 -3.97
C GLY A 72 -3.09 -1.69 -3.55
N GLY A 73 -2.99 -1.95 -2.25
CA GLY A 73 -2.85 -3.31 -1.73
C GLY A 73 -4.02 -4.19 -2.17
N ALA A 74 -3.74 -5.41 -2.65
CA ALA A 74 -4.73 -6.31 -3.23
C ALA A 74 -4.62 -7.77 -2.75
N TRP A 75 -3.49 -8.14 -2.15
CA TRP A 75 -3.26 -9.47 -1.57
C TRP A 75 -3.33 -9.41 -0.05
N VAL A 76 -3.95 -10.43 0.53
CA VAL A 76 -3.74 -10.84 1.91
C VAL A 76 -2.67 -11.93 1.88
N HIS A 77 -1.45 -11.58 2.25
CA HIS A 77 -0.34 -12.53 2.30
C HIS A 77 -0.42 -13.38 3.57
N GLY A 78 -0.44 -14.70 3.40
CA GLY A 78 -0.61 -15.68 4.46
C GLY A 78 -1.94 -15.54 5.20
N ILE A 79 -2.90 -16.42 4.96
CA ILE A 79 -4.19 -16.42 5.71
C ILE A 79 -4.04 -16.75 7.20
N GLY A 80 -2.86 -17.19 7.60
CA GLY A 80 -2.49 -17.53 8.96
C GLY A 80 -2.76 -19.00 9.32
N GLY A 81 -2.39 -19.35 10.55
CA GLY A 81 -2.64 -20.65 11.14
C GLY A 81 -3.17 -20.50 12.57
N ALA A 82 -3.41 -21.63 13.25
CA ALA A 82 -3.98 -21.63 14.61
C ALA A 82 -3.21 -20.75 15.61
N ASN A 83 -1.88 -20.68 15.46
CA ASN A 83 -0.99 -19.93 16.36
C ASN A 83 -0.60 -18.54 15.83
N ALA A 84 -0.97 -18.20 14.60
CA ALA A 84 -0.62 -16.94 13.95
C ALA A 84 -1.72 -16.55 12.94
N PRO A 85 -2.90 -16.12 13.41
CA PRO A 85 -4.01 -15.78 12.53
C PRO A 85 -3.79 -14.45 11.81
N ASN A 86 -4.16 -14.38 10.53
CA ASN A 86 -4.17 -13.11 9.82
C ASN A 86 -5.48 -12.35 10.12
N HIS A 87 -5.38 -11.23 10.83
CA HIS A 87 -6.54 -10.44 11.24
C HIS A 87 -7.30 -9.83 10.04
N LEU A 88 -6.62 -9.54 8.93
CA LEU A 88 -7.27 -9.03 7.73
C LEU A 88 -8.09 -10.11 7.05
N TYR A 89 -7.57 -11.34 6.98
CA TYR A 89 -8.30 -12.49 6.46
C TYR A 89 -9.54 -12.82 7.31
N ALA A 90 -9.39 -12.81 8.64
CA ALA A 90 -10.49 -13.04 9.57
C ALA A 90 -11.59 -11.98 9.39
N LEU A 91 -11.22 -10.71 9.29
CA LEU A 91 -12.16 -9.61 9.06
C LEU A 91 -12.84 -9.70 7.68
N ALA A 92 -12.09 -10.05 6.63
CA ALA A 92 -12.65 -10.26 5.30
C ALA A 92 -13.70 -11.38 5.29
N SER A 93 -13.41 -12.47 6.01
CA SER A 93 -14.32 -13.61 6.17
C SER A 93 -15.59 -13.22 6.93
N GLN A 94 -15.46 -12.48 8.03
CA GLN A 94 -16.60 -11.96 8.79
C GLN A 94 -17.49 -11.03 7.98
N LEU A 95 -16.90 -10.24 7.08
CA LEU A 95 -17.60 -9.33 6.18
C LEU A 95 -18.14 -10.01 4.92
N GLY A 96 -17.84 -11.30 4.70
CA GLY A 96 -18.28 -12.05 3.52
C GLY A 96 -17.70 -11.52 2.20
N LEU A 97 -16.47 -11.01 2.20
CA LEU A 97 -15.90 -10.34 1.01
C LEU A 97 -15.47 -11.28 -0.12
N GLY A 98 -15.47 -12.59 0.13
CA GLY A 98 -14.99 -13.61 -0.80
C GLY A 98 -13.47 -13.53 -1.01
N CYS A 99 -12.83 -14.69 -1.09
CA CYS A 99 -11.38 -14.80 -1.27
C CYS A 99 -11.08 -15.79 -2.38
N CYS A 100 -10.13 -15.44 -3.26
CA CYS A 100 -9.58 -16.34 -4.27
C CYS A 100 -8.13 -16.67 -3.89
N VAL A 101 -7.79 -17.96 -3.86
CA VAL A 101 -6.39 -18.39 -3.64
C VAL A 101 -5.53 -17.97 -4.82
N THR A 102 -4.33 -17.48 -4.54
CA THR A 102 -3.32 -17.21 -5.56
C THR A 102 -2.48 -18.46 -5.77
N ASP A 103 -2.54 -19.04 -6.96
CA ASP A 103 -1.62 -20.08 -7.39
C ASP A 103 -0.47 -19.43 -8.17
N TYR A 104 0.71 -19.34 -7.55
CA TYR A 104 1.89 -18.76 -8.19
C TYR A 104 2.53 -19.71 -9.21
N THR A 105 2.14 -20.98 -9.23
CA THR A 105 2.64 -21.98 -10.18
C THR A 105 1.82 -22.05 -11.46
N ASP A 106 0.54 -21.64 -11.40
CA ASP A 106 -0.32 -21.52 -12.57
C ASP A 106 -0.04 -20.21 -13.32
N SER A 107 1.09 -20.18 -14.04
CA SER A 107 1.52 -19.02 -14.80
C SER A 107 1.98 -19.39 -16.22
N VAL A 108 1.87 -18.41 -17.13
CA VAL A 108 2.39 -18.53 -18.51
C VAL A 108 3.22 -17.31 -18.82
N ILE A 109 4.48 -17.53 -19.19
CA ILE A 109 5.44 -16.46 -19.45
C ILE A 109 5.51 -16.14 -20.94
N TYR A 110 5.45 -14.84 -21.27
CA TYR A 110 5.63 -14.30 -22.61
C TYR A 110 6.86 -13.41 -22.67
N ALA A 111 7.73 -13.67 -23.65
CA ALA A 111 8.77 -12.74 -24.07
C ALA A 111 8.29 -11.90 -25.26
N ALA A 112 9.11 -10.95 -25.72
CA ALA A 112 8.78 -10.10 -26.86
C ALA A 112 8.49 -10.89 -28.15
N GLN A 113 9.03 -12.11 -28.28
CA GLN A 113 8.86 -13.00 -29.42
C GLN A 113 7.70 -14.00 -29.27
N GLY A 114 7.00 -13.99 -28.12
CA GLY A 114 5.86 -14.87 -27.86
C GLY A 114 6.00 -15.69 -26.59
N ARG A 115 5.15 -16.71 -26.47
CA ARG A 115 5.11 -17.62 -25.31
C ARG A 115 6.41 -18.41 -25.18
N LEU A 116 6.96 -18.47 -23.97
CA LEU A 116 8.10 -19.32 -23.65
C LEU A 116 7.68 -20.79 -23.52
N THR A 117 8.58 -21.70 -23.88
CA THR A 117 8.39 -23.14 -23.64
C THR A 117 8.65 -23.48 -22.19
N ASP A 118 8.03 -24.55 -21.70
CA ASP A 118 8.20 -24.99 -20.30
C ASP A 118 9.67 -25.25 -19.94
N GLY A 119 10.47 -25.78 -20.89
CA GLY A 119 11.92 -25.96 -20.70
C GLY A 119 12.68 -24.64 -20.57
N ALA A 120 12.32 -23.62 -21.37
CA ALA A 120 12.94 -22.30 -21.25
C ALA A 120 12.56 -21.61 -19.94
N VAL A 121 11.33 -21.80 -19.46
CA VAL A 121 10.91 -21.31 -18.14
C VAL A 121 11.69 -22.01 -17.03
N ALA A 122 11.81 -23.34 -17.08
CA ALA A 122 12.57 -24.12 -16.10
C ALA A 122 14.05 -23.70 -16.03
N ASP A 123 14.69 -23.41 -17.18
CA ASP A 123 16.07 -22.92 -17.22
C ASP A 123 16.22 -21.55 -16.52
N ILE A 124 15.24 -20.65 -16.70
CA ILE A 124 15.20 -19.34 -16.03
C ILE A 124 15.01 -19.50 -14.52
N GLU A 125 14.06 -20.34 -14.11
CA GLU A 125 13.78 -20.63 -12.70
C GLU A 125 14.98 -21.25 -11.99
N GLN A 126 15.66 -22.21 -12.62
CA GLN A 126 16.86 -22.82 -12.07
C GLN A 126 17.98 -21.79 -11.88
N LEU A 127 18.15 -20.88 -12.84
CA LEU A 127 19.13 -19.80 -12.74
C LEU A 127 18.78 -18.83 -11.61
N TYR A 128 17.51 -18.45 -11.51
CA TYR A 128 17.02 -17.59 -10.44
C TYR A 128 17.19 -18.22 -9.06
N HIS A 129 16.83 -19.49 -8.89
CA HIS A 129 16.99 -20.19 -7.61
C HIS A 129 18.45 -20.25 -7.16
N GLY A 130 19.39 -20.47 -8.10
CA GLY A 130 20.82 -20.41 -7.80
C GLY A 130 21.30 -19.02 -7.38
N PHE A 131 20.68 -17.96 -7.89
CA PHE A 131 20.96 -16.58 -7.47
C PHE A 131 20.30 -16.24 -6.12
N GLU A 132 19.08 -16.68 -5.88
CA GLU A 132 18.37 -16.53 -4.60
C GLU A 132 19.16 -17.17 -3.45
N GLN A 133 19.68 -18.39 -3.64
CA GLN A 133 20.58 -19.04 -2.69
C GLN A 133 21.85 -18.22 -2.42
N HIS A 134 22.39 -17.56 -3.46
CA HIS A 134 23.53 -16.67 -3.30
C HIS A 134 23.16 -15.43 -2.46
N LEU A 135 22.02 -14.79 -2.73
CA LEU A 135 21.54 -13.67 -1.92
C LEU A 135 21.31 -14.06 -0.46
N HIS A 136 20.73 -15.24 -0.22
CA HIS A 136 20.57 -15.79 1.12
C HIS A 136 21.93 -15.95 1.84
N SER A 137 22.96 -16.41 1.12
CA SER A 137 24.32 -16.50 1.67
C SER A 137 24.92 -15.13 2.04
N LEU A 138 24.63 -14.09 1.25
CA LEU A 138 25.06 -12.72 1.54
C LEU A 138 24.32 -12.13 2.74
N LEU A 139 23.03 -12.42 2.89
CA LEU A 139 22.20 -11.96 3.99
C LEU A 139 22.73 -12.47 5.35
N HIS A 140 23.16 -13.74 5.40
CA HIS A 140 23.65 -14.40 6.60
C HIS A 140 25.17 -14.38 6.76
N ALA A 141 25.88 -13.61 5.94
CA ALA A 141 27.33 -13.49 6.04
C ALA A 141 27.75 -12.70 7.30
N PRO A 142 28.93 -13.00 7.89
CA PRO A 142 29.43 -12.25 9.06
C PRO A 142 29.69 -10.76 8.79
N ASP A 143 29.94 -10.37 7.54
CA ASP A 143 30.11 -8.95 7.16
C ASP A 143 28.74 -8.32 6.86
N PRO A 144 28.21 -7.45 7.74
CA PRO A 144 26.89 -6.83 7.55
C PRO A 144 26.82 -5.90 6.33
N ARG A 145 27.96 -5.51 5.75
CA ARG A 145 27.99 -4.71 4.51
C ARG A 145 27.44 -5.48 3.31
N LEU A 146 27.53 -6.81 3.33
CA LEU A 146 26.99 -7.66 2.26
C LEU A 146 25.46 -7.63 2.24
N ALA A 147 24.82 -7.62 3.41
CA ALA A 147 23.37 -7.43 3.51
C ALA A 147 22.92 -6.04 2.99
N LEU A 148 23.80 -5.04 3.02
CA LEU A 148 23.52 -3.70 2.48
C LEU A 148 23.85 -3.56 0.99
N MET A 149 24.42 -4.58 0.36
CA MET A 149 24.76 -4.55 -1.07
C MET A 149 23.48 -4.46 -1.91
N PRO A 150 23.41 -3.57 -2.93
CA PRO A 150 22.29 -3.59 -3.87
C PRO A 150 22.17 -4.93 -4.59
N ILE A 151 20.95 -5.44 -4.75
CA ILE A 151 20.67 -6.71 -5.45
C ILE A 151 21.24 -6.70 -6.86
N GLN A 152 21.18 -5.57 -7.57
CA GLN A 152 21.80 -5.41 -8.90
C GLN A 152 23.31 -5.68 -8.87
N ALA A 153 24.02 -5.15 -7.87
CA ALA A 153 25.46 -5.34 -7.73
C ALA A 153 25.79 -6.81 -7.38
N ALA A 154 24.95 -7.45 -6.55
CA ALA A 154 25.07 -8.88 -6.26
C ALA A 154 24.83 -9.73 -7.53
N MET A 155 23.86 -9.37 -8.36
CA MET A 155 23.56 -10.04 -9.64
C MET A 155 24.73 -9.94 -10.62
N GLU A 156 25.35 -8.76 -10.72
CA GLU A 156 26.53 -8.53 -11.57
C GLU A 156 27.75 -9.34 -11.08
N ALA A 157 27.96 -9.40 -9.77
CA ALA A 157 29.00 -10.23 -9.17
C ALA A 157 28.77 -11.72 -9.45
N TYR A 158 27.55 -12.20 -9.20
CA TYR A 158 27.13 -13.58 -9.46
C TYR A 158 27.32 -13.96 -10.94
N SER A 159 26.89 -13.08 -11.85
CA SER A 159 27.00 -13.31 -13.30
C SER A 159 28.45 -13.50 -13.75
N ARG A 160 29.37 -12.70 -13.19
CA ARG A 160 30.81 -12.78 -13.48
C ARG A 160 31.45 -14.03 -12.88
N GLU A 161 31.11 -14.36 -11.63
CA GLU A 161 31.64 -15.54 -10.94
C GLU A 161 31.22 -16.84 -11.65
N ARG A 162 29.94 -16.93 -12.04
CA ARG A 162 29.37 -18.09 -12.74
C ARG A 162 29.63 -18.09 -14.25
N ARG A 163 30.26 -17.04 -14.78
CA ARG A 163 30.53 -16.86 -16.22
C ARG A 163 29.27 -17.02 -17.07
N LEU A 164 28.17 -16.40 -16.64
CA LEU A 164 26.91 -16.45 -17.37
C LEU A 164 27.07 -15.85 -18.77
N THR A 165 26.47 -16.51 -19.76
CA THR A 165 26.34 -15.94 -21.10
C THR A 165 25.46 -14.69 -21.09
N PRO A 166 25.53 -13.80 -22.10
CA PRO A 166 24.64 -12.65 -22.20
C PRO A 166 23.15 -13.02 -22.15
N ALA A 167 22.76 -14.15 -22.74
CA ALA A 167 21.39 -14.66 -22.70
C ALA A 167 20.98 -15.08 -21.27
N GLN A 168 21.84 -15.81 -20.55
CA GLN A 168 21.59 -16.19 -19.16
C GLN A 168 21.53 -14.96 -18.25
N HIS A 169 22.41 -13.97 -18.42
CA HIS A 169 22.35 -12.73 -17.66
C HIS A 169 21.02 -11.99 -17.90
N SER A 170 20.56 -11.90 -19.15
CA SER A 170 19.25 -11.30 -19.47
C SER A 170 18.09 -12.07 -18.85
N ASN A 171 18.16 -13.40 -18.85
CA ASN A 171 17.16 -14.26 -18.21
C ASN A 171 17.13 -14.08 -16.69
N LEU A 172 18.30 -13.96 -16.05
CA LEU A 172 18.39 -13.67 -14.63
C LEU A 172 17.83 -12.28 -14.31
N ALA A 173 18.16 -11.26 -15.11
CA ALA A 173 17.62 -9.91 -14.94
C ALA A 173 16.08 -9.89 -15.09
N PHE A 174 15.55 -10.65 -16.04
CA PHE A 174 14.10 -10.85 -16.18
C PHE A 174 13.49 -11.48 -14.92
N ALA A 175 14.10 -12.54 -14.40
CA ALA A 175 13.63 -13.20 -13.17
C ALA A 175 13.72 -12.29 -11.94
N VAL A 176 14.79 -11.52 -11.78
CA VAL A 176 14.93 -10.52 -10.69
C VAL A 176 13.83 -9.47 -10.78
N SER A 177 13.52 -8.98 -11.99
CA SER A 177 12.43 -8.01 -12.15
C SER A 177 11.07 -8.61 -11.77
N ASN A 178 10.79 -9.84 -12.19
CA ASN A 178 9.51 -10.51 -11.96
C ASN A 178 9.31 -10.97 -10.50
N HIS A 179 10.33 -11.57 -9.90
CA HIS A 179 10.23 -12.15 -8.55
C HIS A 179 10.61 -11.17 -7.44
N MET A 180 11.45 -10.17 -7.72
CA MET A 180 11.94 -9.25 -6.69
C MET A 180 11.39 -7.83 -6.87
N GLU A 181 11.67 -7.18 -8.00
CA GLU A 181 11.29 -5.77 -8.16
C GLU A 181 9.76 -5.57 -8.11
N HIS A 182 9.01 -6.52 -8.68
CA HIS A 182 7.55 -6.53 -8.63
C HIS A 182 7.02 -6.73 -7.20
N TYR A 183 7.62 -7.66 -6.45
CA TYR A 183 7.12 -8.08 -5.13
C TYR A 183 7.43 -7.03 -4.03
N TRP A 184 8.67 -6.55 -3.98
CA TRP A 184 9.10 -5.50 -3.03
C TRP A 184 8.82 -4.08 -3.54
N ALA A 185 8.25 -3.94 -4.73
CA ALA A 185 7.90 -2.67 -5.36
C ALA A 185 9.08 -1.70 -5.50
N GLY A 186 10.32 -2.18 -5.68
CA GLY A 186 11.54 -1.37 -5.73
C GLY A 186 12.58 -1.87 -6.72
N GLU A 187 13.41 -0.95 -7.23
CA GLU A 187 14.44 -1.29 -8.22
C GLU A 187 15.63 -2.01 -7.56
N ALA A 188 16.13 -3.07 -8.18
CA ALA A 188 17.23 -3.90 -7.66
C ALA A 188 18.52 -3.11 -7.39
N ARG A 189 18.71 -1.96 -8.06
CA ARG A 189 19.86 -1.06 -7.83
C ARG A 189 19.78 -0.23 -6.55
N PHE A 190 18.59 -0.10 -5.95
CA PHE A 190 18.38 0.66 -4.70
C PHE A 190 18.01 -0.26 -3.53
N MET A 191 17.59 -1.47 -3.81
CA MET A 191 17.19 -2.45 -2.81
C MET A 191 18.41 -3.25 -2.35
N GLY A 192 18.74 -3.15 -1.07
CA GLY A 192 19.78 -3.97 -0.45
C GLY A 192 19.29 -5.41 -0.23
N VAL A 193 20.22 -6.38 -0.15
CA VAL A 193 19.89 -7.79 0.14
C VAL A 193 19.09 -7.94 1.45
N ALA A 194 19.30 -7.08 2.44
CA ALA A 194 18.56 -7.03 3.69
C ALA A 194 17.04 -6.81 3.51
N ALA A 195 16.60 -6.29 2.37
CA ALA A 195 15.17 -6.13 2.10
C ALA A 195 14.43 -7.48 1.95
N LEU A 196 15.18 -8.57 1.70
CA LEU A 196 14.64 -9.92 1.49
C LEU A 196 14.38 -10.66 2.80
N GLU A 197 14.78 -10.09 3.94
CA GLU A 197 14.39 -10.60 5.24
C GLU A 197 12.91 -10.29 5.48
N GLU A 198 12.08 -11.31 5.38
CA GLU A 198 10.63 -11.20 5.57
C GLU A 198 10.08 -12.24 6.55
N ASP A 199 9.09 -11.82 7.33
CA ASP A 199 8.25 -12.71 8.13
C ASP A 199 6.98 -13.04 7.34
N VAL A 200 6.81 -14.31 6.97
CA VAL A 200 5.66 -14.78 6.18
C VAL A 200 4.68 -15.54 7.07
N LEU A 201 3.40 -15.13 7.03
CA LEU A 201 2.34 -15.88 7.66
C LEU A 201 2.02 -17.15 6.85
N PRO A 202 1.71 -18.28 7.51
CA PRO A 202 1.40 -19.51 6.79
C PRO A 202 0.02 -19.45 6.10
N GLY A 203 -0.30 -20.48 5.33
CA GLY A 203 -1.65 -20.69 4.77
C GLY A 203 -1.86 -20.12 3.36
N GLY A 204 -0.81 -19.57 2.74
CA GLY A 204 -0.86 -19.07 1.37
C GLY A 204 -1.60 -17.74 1.22
N ASP A 205 -1.59 -17.23 0.00
CA ASP A 205 -2.04 -15.87 -0.29
C ASP A 205 -3.40 -15.87 -0.97
N VAL A 206 -4.22 -14.87 -0.63
CA VAL A 206 -5.54 -14.69 -1.24
C VAL A 206 -5.76 -13.26 -1.72
N VAL A 207 -6.55 -13.13 -2.78
CA VAL A 207 -7.09 -11.85 -3.26
C VAL A 207 -8.55 -11.73 -2.83
N LEU A 208 -8.94 -10.54 -2.36
CA LEU A 208 -10.32 -10.27 -1.98
C LEU A 208 -11.16 -9.96 -3.21
N ALA A 209 -12.19 -10.78 -3.48
CA ALA A 209 -13.01 -10.64 -4.69
C ALA A 209 -13.79 -9.31 -4.72
N ALA A 210 -14.22 -8.82 -3.54
CA ALA A 210 -14.88 -7.52 -3.39
C ALA A 210 -13.89 -6.35 -3.12
N GLY A 211 -12.59 -6.63 -3.15
CA GLY A 211 -11.52 -5.69 -2.81
C GLY A 211 -11.48 -5.24 -1.34
N TYR A 212 -10.50 -4.41 -1.00
CA TYR A 212 -10.26 -3.95 0.38
C TYR A 212 -11.27 -2.91 0.90
N GLY A 213 -12.09 -2.32 0.03
CA GLY A 213 -13.00 -1.22 0.38
C GLY A 213 -14.01 -1.59 1.49
N GLY A 214 -14.40 -2.86 1.59
CA GLY A 214 -15.23 -3.35 2.70
C GLY A 214 -14.54 -3.25 4.06
N ILE A 215 -13.28 -3.72 4.15
CA ILE A 215 -12.45 -3.63 5.36
C ILE A 215 -12.26 -2.18 5.78
N VAL A 216 -11.89 -1.32 4.83
CA VAL A 216 -11.65 0.10 5.10
C VAL A 216 -12.90 0.78 5.67
N ARG A 217 -14.08 0.52 5.09
CA ARG A 217 -15.36 1.06 5.60
C ARG A 217 -15.68 0.53 6.99
N GLN A 218 -15.44 -0.76 7.25
CA GLN A 218 -15.68 -1.35 8.56
C GLN A 218 -14.80 -0.72 9.64
N LEU A 219 -13.50 -0.49 9.37
CA LEU A 219 -12.60 0.17 10.31
C LEU A 219 -12.96 1.63 10.56
N ALA A 220 -13.51 2.32 9.55
CA ALA A 220 -13.97 3.70 9.68
C ALA A 220 -15.30 3.84 10.41
N ALA A 221 -16.08 2.77 10.56
CA ALA A 221 -17.44 2.84 11.09
C ALA A 221 -17.47 3.47 12.49
N GLY A 222 -18.24 4.56 12.63
CA GLY A 222 -18.42 5.33 13.87
C GLY A 222 -17.23 6.20 14.28
N LEU A 223 -16.19 6.34 13.44
CA LEU A 223 -15.06 7.25 13.72
C LEU A 223 -15.38 8.65 13.21
N ASP A 224 -14.88 9.67 13.91
CA ASP A 224 -14.90 11.03 13.40
C ASP A 224 -13.75 11.24 12.40
N VAL A 225 -14.03 10.99 11.12
CA VAL A 225 -13.07 11.14 10.02
C VAL A 225 -13.37 12.40 9.22
N ARG A 226 -12.46 13.37 9.29
CA ARG A 226 -12.51 14.64 8.58
C ARG A 226 -11.68 14.55 7.29
N MET A 227 -12.35 14.21 6.20
CA MET A 227 -11.77 14.19 4.85
C MET A 227 -11.50 15.61 4.35
N ARG A 228 -10.62 15.75 3.35
CA ARG A 228 -10.15 17.03 2.78
C ARG A 228 -9.47 17.96 3.79
N HIS A 229 -8.97 17.41 4.90
CA HIS A 229 -8.20 18.12 5.91
C HIS A 229 -6.73 17.79 5.73
N GLU A 230 -6.06 18.61 4.94
CA GLU A 230 -4.63 18.48 4.67
C GLU A 230 -3.83 19.08 5.82
N VAL A 231 -3.14 18.23 6.57
CA VAL A 231 -2.28 18.68 7.66
C VAL A 231 -1.08 19.43 7.10
N LEU A 232 -0.83 20.63 7.61
CA LEU A 232 0.29 21.49 7.21
C LEU A 232 1.39 21.54 8.29
N ALA A 233 0.99 21.50 9.55
CA ALA A 233 1.94 21.60 10.66
C ALA A 233 1.47 20.87 11.91
N VAL A 234 2.43 20.36 12.68
CA VAL A 234 2.27 19.74 13.99
C VAL A 234 3.19 20.44 14.98
N GLN A 235 2.60 21.16 15.93
CA GLN A 235 3.29 21.83 17.03
C GLN A 235 3.08 21.04 18.32
N TYR A 236 4.15 20.73 19.04
CA TYR A 236 4.07 19.93 20.26
C TYR A 236 4.97 20.52 21.36
N ASP A 237 4.40 20.61 22.57
CA ASP A 237 4.98 21.42 23.65
C ASP A 237 6.26 20.83 24.28
N ALA A 238 6.49 19.52 24.11
CA ALA A 238 7.67 18.81 24.57
C ALA A 238 8.05 17.70 23.58
N PRO A 239 9.34 17.31 23.46
CA PRO A 239 9.77 16.28 22.52
C PRO A 239 8.91 15.00 22.61
N PRO A 240 8.71 14.26 21.51
CA PRO A 240 7.87 13.07 21.52
C PRO A 240 8.30 12.09 22.63
N GLY A 241 7.41 11.82 23.58
CA GLY A 241 7.68 10.92 24.73
C GLY A 241 7.89 11.59 26.09
N ALA A 242 7.92 12.93 26.18
CA ALA A 242 8.17 13.66 27.43
C ALA A 242 6.95 13.86 28.37
N GLY A 243 5.82 13.22 28.10
CA GLY A 243 4.73 12.99 29.09
C GLY A 243 3.87 14.17 29.56
N ALA A 244 4.20 15.43 29.25
CA ALA A 244 3.50 16.60 29.82
C ALA A 244 3.17 17.76 28.84
N GLY A 245 3.08 17.49 27.53
CA GLY A 245 2.76 18.50 26.51
C GLY A 245 1.45 18.25 25.77
N GLY A 246 0.78 19.31 25.31
CA GLY A 246 -0.28 19.22 24.31
C GLY A 246 0.28 19.23 22.89
N VAL A 247 -0.60 19.02 21.92
CA VAL A 247 -0.30 19.16 20.50
C VAL A 247 -1.32 20.08 19.83
N THR A 248 -0.83 20.93 18.94
CA THR A 248 -1.66 21.73 18.03
C THR A 248 -1.34 21.34 16.60
N VAL A 249 -2.37 20.89 15.87
CA VAL A 249 -2.27 20.52 14.46
C VAL A 249 -2.97 21.58 13.62
N THR A 250 -2.26 22.12 12.64
CA THR A 250 -2.82 23.07 11.67
C THR A 250 -3.12 22.33 10.38
N ALA A 251 -4.35 22.44 9.90
CA ALA A 251 -4.79 21.81 8.65
C ALA A 251 -5.48 22.82 7.73
N ARG A 252 -5.28 22.64 6.42
CA ARG A 252 -6.02 23.32 5.36
C ARG A 252 -7.22 22.46 4.97
N ILE A 253 -8.39 23.08 4.98
CA ILE A 253 -9.62 22.46 4.49
C ILE A 253 -9.74 22.78 3.00
N ALA A 254 -9.49 21.78 2.16
CA ALA A 254 -9.65 21.92 0.71
C ALA A 254 -11.13 22.07 0.36
N ALA A 255 -11.42 23.01 -0.56
CA ALA A 255 -12.77 23.18 -1.08
C ALA A 255 -13.25 21.87 -1.77
N PRO A 256 -14.57 21.60 -1.78
CA PRO A 256 -15.12 20.57 -2.65
C PRO A 256 -14.72 20.85 -4.10
N ALA A 257 -14.40 19.82 -4.86
CA ALA A 257 -14.24 20.00 -6.31
C ALA A 257 -15.60 20.45 -6.89
N ALA A 258 -15.59 21.42 -7.81
CA ALA A 258 -16.80 21.79 -8.53
C ALA A 258 -17.34 20.56 -9.28
N GLU A 259 -18.66 20.35 -9.27
CA GLU A 259 -19.30 19.26 -9.99
C GLU A 259 -18.90 19.28 -11.48
N GLY A 260 -18.53 18.13 -12.04
CA GLY A 260 -18.19 17.98 -13.46
C GLY A 260 -16.72 18.21 -13.83
N VAL A 261 -15.86 18.64 -12.89
CA VAL A 261 -14.40 18.63 -13.10
C VAL A 261 -13.90 17.24 -12.69
N GLY A 262 -13.16 16.56 -13.58
CA GLY A 262 -12.47 15.30 -13.24
C GLY A 262 -11.61 15.45 -11.98
N PRO A 263 -11.13 14.36 -11.34
CA PRO A 263 -10.45 14.43 -10.05
C PRO A 263 -9.38 15.53 -10.07
N ALA A 264 -9.65 16.64 -9.37
CA ALA A 264 -8.73 17.75 -9.28
C ALA A 264 -7.40 17.21 -8.72
N ALA A 265 -6.28 17.67 -9.25
CA ALA A 265 -4.98 17.36 -8.69
C ALA A 265 -5.02 17.60 -7.16
N GLU A 266 -4.75 16.56 -6.38
CA GLU A 266 -4.71 16.63 -4.92
C GLU A 266 -3.60 17.63 -4.55
N GLY A 267 -3.95 18.82 -4.02
CA GLY A 267 -2.97 19.83 -3.59
C GLY A 267 -3.23 21.29 -4.01
N GLY A 268 -4.48 21.74 -4.09
CA GLY A 268 -4.80 23.14 -4.37
C GLY A 268 -4.41 24.09 -3.23
N GLY A 269 -3.72 25.19 -3.54
CA GLY A 269 -3.27 26.21 -2.58
C GLY A 269 -4.37 27.04 -1.89
N GLY A 270 -5.65 26.74 -2.14
CA GLY A 270 -6.80 27.44 -1.55
C GLY A 270 -7.49 26.60 -0.47
N GLY A 271 -8.02 27.25 0.57
CA GLY A 271 -8.77 26.58 1.63
C GLY A 271 -8.72 27.34 2.95
N ALA A 272 -9.74 27.15 3.80
CA ALA A 272 -9.73 27.71 5.15
C ALA A 272 -8.72 26.95 6.02
N VAL A 273 -7.92 27.67 6.78
CA VAL A 273 -7.01 27.07 7.77
C VAL A 273 -7.77 26.89 9.08
N ARG A 274 -7.61 25.71 9.70
CA ARG A 274 -8.15 25.37 11.02
C ARG A 274 -7.06 24.80 11.91
N GLN A 275 -7.22 25.01 13.20
CA GLN A 275 -6.37 24.43 14.22
C GLN A 275 -7.15 23.42 15.06
N PHE A 276 -6.47 22.33 15.41
CA PHE A 276 -6.96 21.27 16.25
C PHE A 276 -6.02 21.09 17.44
N ARG A 277 -6.53 21.07 18.66
CA ARG A 277 -5.74 20.86 19.88
C ARG A 277 -6.08 19.51 20.50
N ALA A 278 -5.06 18.78 20.92
CA ALA A 278 -5.21 17.50 21.61
C ALA A 278 -4.11 17.26 22.64
N ARG A 279 -4.26 16.18 23.42
CA ARG A 279 -3.23 15.73 24.37
C ARG A 279 -2.12 14.93 23.68
N ALA A 280 -2.44 14.28 22.57
CA ALA A 280 -1.49 13.51 21.77
C ALA A 280 -1.88 13.51 20.29
N VAL A 281 -0.91 13.20 19.43
CA VAL A 281 -1.12 12.96 18.00
C VAL A 281 -0.50 11.62 17.61
N VAL A 282 -1.22 10.85 16.80
CA VAL A 282 -0.71 9.66 16.12
C VAL A 282 -0.46 10.01 14.67
N VAL A 283 0.79 9.94 14.25
CA VAL A 283 1.22 10.31 12.89
C VAL A 283 1.28 9.03 12.05
N THR A 284 0.34 8.87 11.10
CA THR A 284 0.33 7.74 10.14
C THR A 284 0.58 8.19 8.71
N LEU A 285 1.27 9.33 8.56
CA LEU A 285 1.66 9.86 7.26
C LEU A 285 2.58 8.88 6.53
N PRO A 286 2.39 8.65 5.22
CA PRO A 286 3.33 7.84 4.44
C PRO A 286 4.75 8.39 4.52
N LEU A 287 5.75 7.50 4.50
CA LEU A 287 7.17 7.89 4.56
C LEU A 287 7.53 8.94 3.50
N GLY A 288 6.99 8.83 2.28
CA GLY A 288 7.19 9.84 1.23
C GLY A 288 6.70 11.24 1.59
N VAL A 289 5.61 11.36 2.37
CA VAL A 289 5.08 12.65 2.86
C VAL A 289 5.97 13.22 3.97
N LEU A 290 6.48 12.36 4.85
CA LEU A 290 7.43 12.78 5.88
C LEU A 290 8.74 13.28 5.25
N ARG A 291 9.23 12.62 4.20
CA ARG A 291 10.45 13.02 3.48
C ARG A 291 10.27 14.30 2.65
N SER A 292 9.07 14.58 2.14
CA SER A 292 8.84 15.75 1.30
C SER A 292 8.83 17.06 2.07
N GLY A 293 8.74 17.03 3.40
CA GLY A 293 8.59 18.23 4.23
C GLY A 293 7.21 18.90 4.08
N ALA A 294 6.21 18.21 3.52
CA ALA A 294 4.87 18.76 3.33
C ALA A 294 4.16 19.07 4.66
N VAL A 295 4.58 18.42 5.75
CA VAL A 295 4.10 18.68 7.11
C VAL A 295 5.26 19.17 7.96
N ALA A 296 5.15 20.42 8.44
CA ALA A 296 6.15 21.01 9.31
C ALA A 296 5.97 20.52 10.76
N PHE A 297 7.06 20.09 11.39
CA PHE A 297 7.07 19.76 12.81
C PHE A 297 7.73 20.90 13.60
N SER A 298 7.13 21.29 14.73
CA SER A 298 7.68 22.31 15.63
C SER A 298 7.66 21.82 17.08
N PRO A 299 8.82 21.64 17.72
CA PRO A 299 10.17 21.77 17.14
C PRO A 299 10.42 20.81 15.94
N PRO A 300 11.36 21.12 15.03
CA PRO A 300 11.74 20.22 13.94
C PRO A 300 12.15 18.83 14.44
N LEU A 301 11.85 17.78 13.67
CA LEU A 301 12.17 16.40 14.06
C LEU A 301 13.67 16.19 14.21
N GLU A 302 14.49 16.89 13.43
CA GLU A 302 15.95 16.85 13.49
C GLU A 302 16.48 17.32 14.85
N LEU A 303 15.77 18.25 15.50
CA LEU A 303 16.11 18.75 16.83
C LEU A 303 15.48 17.88 17.93
N ALA A 304 14.23 17.46 17.76
CA ALA A 304 13.50 16.70 18.77
C ALA A 304 13.94 15.23 18.86
N ASP A 305 14.28 14.61 17.74
CA ASP A 305 14.71 13.21 17.64
C ASP A 305 15.60 12.99 16.38
N PRO A 306 16.91 13.27 16.48
CA PRO A 306 17.84 13.15 15.36
C PRO A 306 17.90 11.74 14.76
N ARG A 307 17.68 10.70 15.58
CA ARG A 307 17.69 9.31 15.13
C ARG A 307 16.50 9.02 14.22
N LYS A 308 15.32 9.50 14.59
CA LYS A 308 14.11 9.38 13.77
C LYS A 308 14.24 10.15 12.46
N ALA A 309 14.75 11.39 12.50
CA ALA A 309 15.00 12.17 11.29
C ALA A 309 15.98 11.46 10.35
N ALA A 310 17.09 10.91 10.88
CA ALA A 310 18.05 10.15 10.10
C ALA A 310 17.43 8.86 9.49
N ALA A 311 16.58 8.16 10.24
CA ALA A 311 15.88 6.98 9.73
C ALA A 311 14.92 7.33 8.58
N ILE A 312 14.11 8.38 8.73
CA ILE A 312 13.22 8.89 7.67
C ILE A 312 14.03 9.27 6.41
N GLY A 313 15.20 9.89 6.59
CA GLY A 313 16.07 10.29 5.49
C GLY A 313 16.68 9.11 4.72
N ARG A 314 16.96 7.98 5.39
CA ARG A 314 17.67 6.81 4.85
C ARG A 314 16.74 5.74 4.25
N LEU A 315 15.53 5.60 4.76
CA LEU A 315 14.59 4.57 4.29
C LEU A 315 14.14 4.85 2.84
N GLY A 316 14.18 3.80 2.02
CA GLY A 316 13.72 3.85 0.64
C GLY A 316 12.21 4.07 0.52
N VAL A 317 11.80 4.84 -0.50
CA VAL A 317 10.40 4.99 -0.89
C VAL A 317 10.33 4.65 -2.37
N ALA A 318 9.64 3.59 -2.69
CA ALA A 318 9.54 3.09 -4.05
C ALA A 318 8.12 3.27 -4.60
N VAL A 319 7.97 3.09 -5.92
CA VAL A 319 6.74 3.37 -6.65
C VAL A 319 6.37 2.14 -7.46
N TYR A 320 5.11 1.72 -7.32
CA TYR A 320 4.52 0.66 -8.10
C TYR A 320 3.13 1.11 -8.56
N ASN A 321 2.84 0.89 -9.84
CA ASN A 321 1.60 1.32 -10.46
C ASN A 321 0.85 0.13 -11.06
N LYS A 322 -0.47 0.20 -11.00
CA LYS A 322 -1.37 -0.76 -11.65
C LYS A 322 -2.10 -0.07 -12.79
N THR A 323 -2.22 -0.76 -13.92
CA THR A 323 -3.13 -0.38 -15.00
C THR A 323 -4.30 -1.35 -15.00
N THR A 324 -5.51 -0.83 -15.19
CA THR A 324 -6.72 -1.64 -15.18
C THR A 324 -7.48 -1.44 -16.47
N ARG A 325 -8.00 -2.54 -17.04
CA ARG A 325 -8.72 -2.54 -18.31
C ARG A 325 -9.94 -3.44 -18.20
N GLY A 326 -11.12 -2.84 -18.35
CA GLY A 326 -12.38 -3.59 -18.49
C GLY A 326 -12.59 -3.98 -19.95
N PHE A 327 -12.91 -5.25 -20.19
CA PHE A 327 -13.34 -5.74 -21.51
C PHE A 327 -14.83 -6.05 -21.46
N TYR A 328 -15.59 -5.48 -22.41
CA TYR A 328 -17.00 -5.81 -22.58
C TYR A 328 -17.12 -6.79 -23.73
N HIS A 329 -17.49 -8.03 -23.44
CA HIS A 329 -17.80 -8.99 -24.50
C HIS A 329 -19.30 -8.99 -24.78
N SER A 330 -19.70 -8.42 -25.92
CA SER A 330 -21.10 -8.40 -26.38
C SER A 330 -21.64 -9.76 -26.84
N ALA A 331 -20.87 -10.85 -26.71
CA ALA A 331 -21.16 -12.13 -27.38
C ALA A 331 -21.83 -13.20 -26.51
N CYS A 332 -21.96 -13.03 -25.18
CA CYS A 332 -22.70 -13.99 -24.35
C CYS A 332 -24.23 -13.82 -24.40
N ALA A 333 -24.76 -12.87 -25.17
CA ALA A 333 -26.20 -12.59 -25.24
C ALA A 333 -26.96 -13.36 -26.35
N ARG A 334 -26.33 -14.28 -27.09
CA ARG A 334 -27.02 -15.12 -28.10
C ARG A 334 -26.43 -16.52 -28.17
N ALA A 335 -26.74 -17.35 -27.18
CA ALA A 335 -26.80 -18.79 -27.37
C ALA A 335 -28.23 -19.20 -27.03
N ASP A 336 -29.10 -19.10 -28.03
CA ASP A 336 -30.45 -19.66 -27.99
C ASP A 336 -30.30 -21.18 -27.94
N HIS A 337 -30.44 -21.77 -26.75
CA HIS A 337 -30.48 -23.21 -26.55
C HIS A 337 -31.85 -23.74 -26.97
N SER A 338 -32.11 -23.79 -28.27
CA SER A 338 -33.17 -24.63 -28.83
C SER A 338 -32.53 -25.93 -29.35
N PRO A 339 -32.90 -27.11 -28.82
CA PRO A 339 -32.39 -28.37 -29.33
C PRO A 339 -32.90 -28.60 -30.77
N PRO A 340 -32.10 -29.25 -31.64
CA PRO A 340 -32.54 -29.54 -33.01
C PRO A 340 -33.76 -30.45 -32.95
N LYS A 341 -34.87 -29.99 -33.55
CA LYS A 341 -36.05 -30.82 -33.80
C LYS A 341 -35.64 -31.91 -34.78
N GLY A 342 -35.74 -33.16 -34.36
CA GLY A 342 -35.55 -34.31 -35.23
C GLY A 342 -36.58 -34.31 -36.36
N GLU A 343 -36.12 -34.60 -37.58
CA GLU A 343 -36.97 -35.00 -38.68
C GLU A 343 -37.02 -36.53 -38.73
N SER A 344 -38.25 -37.03 -38.74
CA SER A 344 -38.69 -38.40 -39.00
C SER A 344 -38.49 -38.81 -40.45
#